data_AF-A0A937SAQ1-F1
#
_entry.id   AF-A0A937SAQ1-F1
#
_cell.length_a   1.000
_cell.length_b   1.000
_cell.length_c   1.000
_cell.angle_alpha   90.00
_cell.angle_beta   90.00
_cell.angle_gamma   90.00
#
_symmetry.space_group_name_H-M   'P 1'
#
loop_
_entity.id
_entity.type
_entity.pdbx_description
1 polymer ?
#
loop_
_entity_poly.entity_id
_entity_poly.type
_entity_poly.pdbx_seq_one_letter_code
_entity_poly.pdbx_strand_id
1 'polypeptide(L)'
;MMANEFTAEELKEVIRAARIFNPGFSEEQFQSLVELEKHVGDPVYLETVRGLTKLEREKGIPLSQALETHDRLLRENEELGQKNAAYKTNLEALEGRLKATEEKYREVMKAIQNSVTQLEELRREQAREEKALAAFKKRAIEEKERIDEELAEYRQKADVTEAEITVAGQAKAEVTKHGFTLELALDMAAEFASYSNARERLAEALKKYGKLTSCIAALETDIKTLGENRRHMEDILSHLEQERAQHEAFLSQLKTEIAEKGELVGFYHRYVHLRSLIEYLGGSNHLTFHHCVWCGALFWVIRPGNVPRSICRCPWCNLAFVEADKNAYAAVAQPSGVPLKLLP
;
A
#
# COMPACT_ATOMS: atom_id res chain seq x y z
N MET A 1 -72.27 27.52 -36.05
CA MET A 1 -72.95 27.91 -34.80
C MET A 1 -74.43 28.14 -35.13
N MET A 2 -75.24 27.09 -35.03
CA MET A 2 -76.71 27.16 -34.94
C MET A 2 -77.08 26.28 -33.74
N ALA A 3 -77.69 26.87 -32.73
CA ALA A 3 -78.21 26.13 -31.58
C ALA A 3 -79.57 25.53 -31.99
N ASN A 4 -79.53 24.34 -32.59
CA ASN A 4 -80.72 23.50 -32.74
C ASN A 4 -80.84 22.63 -31.49
N GLU A 5 -81.42 23.19 -30.43
CA GLU A 5 -81.87 22.39 -29.29
C GLU A 5 -83.35 22.06 -29.52
N PHE A 6 -83.62 20.82 -29.92
CA PHE A 6 -84.98 20.28 -29.95
C PHE A 6 -85.61 20.38 -28.55
N THR A 7 -86.88 20.77 -28.48
CA THR A 7 -87.61 20.73 -27.21
C THR A 7 -87.89 19.28 -26.78
N ALA A 8 -88.08 19.01 -25.48
CA ALA A 8 -88.24 17.65 -24.95
C ALA A 8 -89.42 16.87 -25.57
N GLU A 9 -90.44 17.58 -26.07
CA GLU A 9 -91.63 17.00 -26.68
C GLU A 9 -91.38 16.65 -28.16
N GLU A 10 -90.65 17.50 -28.89
CA GLU A 10 -90.18 17.20 -30.26
C GLU A 10 -89.20 16.01 -30.25
N LEU A 11 -88.35 15.93 -29.23
CA LEU A 11 -87.41 14.82 -29.04
C LEU A 11 -88.15 13.48 -28.86
N LYS A 12 -89.24 13.47 -28.07
CA LYS A 12 -90.11 12.29 -27.90
C LYS A 12 -90.82 11.88 -29.19
N GLU A 13 -91.27 12.83 -30.01
CA GLU A 13 -91.92 12.53 -31.29
C GLU A 13 -90.93 11.96 -32.31
N VAL A 14 -89.73 12.53 -32.41
CA VAL A 14 -88.67 12.03 -33.30
C VAL A 14 -88.23 10.63 -32.90
N ILE A 15 -88.05 10.36 -31.60
CA ILE A 15 -87.76 9.00 -31.09
C ILE A 15 -88.91 8.04 -31.39
N ARG A 16 -90.16 8.48 -31.21
CA ARG A 16 -91.34 7.64 -31.46
C ARG A 16 -91.48 7.30 -32.95
N ALA A 17 -91.16 8.24 -33.84
CA ALA A 17 -91.12 8.01 -35.28
C ALA A 17 -89.96 7.08 -35.69
N ALA A 18 -88.76 7.27 -35.13
CA ALA A 18 -87.61 6.40 -35.37
C ALA A 18 -87.87 4.96 -34.90
N ARG A 19 -88.62 4.79 -33.80
CA ARG A 19 -89.03 3.47 -33.28
C ARG A 19 -89.93 2.66 -34.22
N ILE A 20 -90.62 3.30 -35.16
CA ILE A 20 -91.41 2.61 -36.19
C ILE A 20 -90.49 1.76 -37.08
N PHE A 21 -89.30 2.26 -37.37
CA PHE A 21 -88.33 1.62 -38.25
C PHE A 21 -87.27 0.82 -37.48
N ASN A 22 -86.96 1.22 -36.24
CA ASN A 22 -86.08 0.50 -35.34
C ASN A 22 -86.68 0.48 -33.92
N PRO A 23 -87.42 -0.58 -33.55
CA PRO A 23 -88.16 -0.63 -32.28
C PRO A 23 -87.31 -0.42 -31.02
N GLY A 24 -86.00 -0.69 -31.09
CA GLY A 24 -85.05 -0.49 -29.99
C GLY A 24 -84.48 0.93 -29.88
N PHE A 25 -84.96 1.88 -30.70
CA PHE A 25 -84.34 3.20 -30.78
C PHE A 25 -84.52 4.00 -29.48
N SER A 26 -83.41 4.30 -28.79
CA SER A 26 -83.42 4.96 -27.49
C SER A 26 -83.13 6.46 -27.60
N GLU A 27 -83.44 7.19 -26.53
CA GLU A 27 -83.08 8.61 -26.42
C GLU A 27 -81.56 8.82 -26.44
N GLU A 28 -80.80 7.89 -25.84
CA GLU A 28 -79.33 7.87 -25.92
C GLU A 28 -78.83 7.74 -27.36
N GLN A 29 -79.50 6.92 -28.20
CA GLN A 29 -79.16 6.78 -29.61
C GLN A 29 -79.48 8.05 -30.41
N PHE A 30 -80.57 8.75 -30.08
CA PHE A 30 -80.87 10.06 -30.67
C PHE A 30 -79.82 11.10 -30.30
N GLN A 31 -79.46 11.20 -29.03
CA GLN A 31 -78.40 12.12 -28.58
C GLN A 31 -77.06 11.81 -29.23
N SER A 32 -76.72 10.52 -29.36
CA SER A 32 -75.50 10.07 -30.06
C SER A 32 -75.47 10.51 -31.53
N LEU A 33 -76.61 10.50 -32.23
CA LEU A 33 -76.70 10.95 -33.62
C LEU A 33 -76.59 12.47 -33.75
N VAL A 34 -77.18 13.23 -32.82
CA VAL A 34 -77.03 14.70 -32.79
C VAL A 34 -75.59 15.10 -32.46
N GLU A 35 -74.92 14.38 -31.56
CA GLU A 35 -73.50 14.56 -31.32
C GLU A 35 -72.66 14.22 -32.55
N LEU A 36 -72.95 13.10 -33.22
CA LEU A 36 -72.27 12.70 -34.45
C LEU A 36 -72.45 13.75 -35.55
N GLU A 37 -73.65 14.32 -35.71
CA GLU A 37 -73.92 15.41 -36.65
C GLU A 37 -73.05 16.65 -36.35
N LYS A 38 -72.91 17.03 -35.07
CA LYS A 38 -72.02 18.12 -34.65
C LYS A 38 -70.55 17.84 -35.01
N HIS A 39 -70.09 16.61 -34.83
CA HIS A 39 -68.71 16.21 -35.13
C HIS A 39 -68.45 16.09 -36.65
N VAL A 40 -69.42 15.59 -37.42
CA VAL A 40 -69.32 15.53 -38.89
C VAL A 40 -69.29 16.93 -39.52
N GLY A 41 -69.90 17.92 -38.87
CA GLY A 41 -69.81 19.33 -39.25
C GLY A 41 -68.48 20.02 -38.89
N ASP A 42 -67.62 19.39 -38.08
CA ASP A 42 -66.31 19.92 -37.70
C ASP A 42 -65.23 19.46 -38.71
N PRO A 43 -64.65 20.38 -39.51
CA PRO A 43 -63.60 20.03 -40.46
C PRO A 43 -62.36 19.43 -39.78
N VAL A 44 -62.06 19.81 -38.54
CA VAL A 44 -60.93 19.27 -37.77
C VAL A 44 -61.19 17.81 -37.39
N TYR A 45 -62.43 17.47 -37.04
CA TYR A 45 -62.82 16.09 -36.74
C TYR A 45 -62.71 15.19 -37.98
N LEU A 46 -63.19 15.63 -39.14
CA LEU A 46 -63.08 14.85 -40.39
C LEU A 46 -61.64 14.68 -40.87
N GLU A 47 -60.81 15.71 -40.76
CA GLU A 47 -59.38 15.60 -41.05
C GLU A 47 -58.68 14.62 -40.09
N THR A 48 -59.04 14.67 -38.80
CA THR A 48 -58.53 13.74 -37.79
C THR A 48 -58.93 12.30 -38.11
N VAL A 49 -60.20 12.02 -38.39
CA VAL A 49 -60.68 10.68 -38.76
C VAL A 49 -59.99 10.18 -40.04
N ARG A 50 -59.83 11.04 -41.07
CA ARG A 50 -59.09 10.67 -42.30
C ARG A 50 -57.63 10.38 -42.04
N GLY A 51 -56.97 11.18 -41.20
CA GLY A 51 -55.58 10.98 -40.79
C GLY A 51 -55.42 9.65 -40.06
N LEU A 52 -56.36 9.34 -39.17
CA LEU A 52 -56.41 8.09 -38.42
C LEU A 52 -56.64 6.88 -39.34
N THR A 53 -57.61 6.91 -40.27
CA THR A 53 -57.82 5.82 -41.25
C THR A 53 -56.60 5.60 -42.16
N LYS A 54 -55.92 6.68 -42.55
CA LYS A 54 -54.68 6.59 -43.33
C LYS A 54 -53.56 5.91 -42.53
N LEU A 55 -53.42 6.26 -41.25
CA LEU A 55 -52.45 5.67 -40.35
C LEU A 55 -52.67 4.16 -40.17
N GLU A 56 -53.93 3.73 -39.98
CA GLU A 56 -54.31 2.32 -39.91
C GLU A 56 -53.96 1.56 -41.19
N ARG A 57 -54.22 2.15 -42.37
CA ARG A 57 -53.90 1.54 -43.67
C ARG A 57 -52.40 1.40 -43.91
N GLU A 58 -51.60 2.39 -43.53
CA GLU A 58 -50.15 2.40 -43.76
C GLU A 58 -49.38 1.52 -42.77
N LYS A 59 -49.87 1.41 -41.52
CA LYS A 59 -49.17 0.68 -40.45
C LYS A 59 -49.80 -0.67 -40.10
N GLY A 60 -51.02 -0.94 -40.54
CA GLY A 60 -51.76 -2.17 -40.26
C GLY A 60 -52.19 -2.33 -38.80
N ILE A 61 -52.19 -1.25 -38.01
CA ILE A 61 -52.55 -1.27 -36.58
C ILE A 61 -53.96 -0.72 -36.42
N PRO A 62 -54.91 -1.50 -35.84
CA PRO A 62 -56.26 -1.03 -35.58
C PRO A 62 -56.27 0.25 -34.74
N LEU A 63 -57.10 1.22 -35.11
CA LEU A 63 -57.16 2.52 -34.44
C LEU A 63 -57.49 2.43 -32.95
N SER A 64 -58.31 1.45 -32.56
CA SER A 64 -58.63 1.16 -31.17
C SER A 64 -57.41 0.72 -30.34
N GLN A 65 -56.36 0.22 -30.98
CA GLN A 65 -55.13 -0.28 -30.35
C GLN A 65 -53.92 0.62 -30.61
N ALA A 66 -54.07 1.71 -31.36
CA ALA A 66 -52.97 2.56 -31.77
C ALA A 66 -52.27 3.22 -30.58
N LEU A 67 -53.04 3.72 -29.60
CA LEU A 67 -52.50 4.32 -28.38
C LEU A 67 -51.80 3.28 -27.49
N GLU A 68 -52.42 2.12 -27.27
CA GLU A 68 -51.81 1.02 -26.50
C GLU A 68 -50.52 0.50 -27.14
N THR A 69 -50.50 0.42 -28.48
CA THR A 69 -49.32 0.00 -29.25
C THR A 69 -48.21 1.04 -29.17
N HIS A 70 -48.56 2.33 -29.24
CA HIS A 70 -47.60 3.43 -29.06
C HIS A 70 -46.94 3.37 -27.68
N ASP A 71 -47.73 3.21 -26.61
CA ASP A 71 -47.21 3.14 -25.24
C ASP A 71 -46.36 1.88 -25.00
N ARG A 72 -46.69 0.76 -25.67
CA ARG A 72 -45.84 -0.43 -25.67
C ARG A 72 -44.50 -0.17 -26.36
N LEU A 73 -44.52 0.41 -27.56
CA LEU A 73 -43.31 0.71 -28.33
C LEU A 73 -42.41 1.73 -27.62
N LEU A 74 -42.97 2.71 -26.91
CA LEU A 74 -42.20 3.62 -26.08
C LEU A 74 -41.45 2.89 -24.97
N ARG A 75 -42.12 1.99 -24.23
CA ARG A 75 -41.49 1.18 -23.19
C ARG A 75 -40.39 0.27 -23.76
N GLU A 76 -40.67 -0.40 -24.87
CA GLU A 76 -39.68 -1.22 -25.56
C GLU A 76 -38.46 -0.39 -26.02
N ASN A 77 -38.69 0.82 -26.52
CA ASN A 77 -37.61 1.73 -26.94
C ASN A 77 -36.77 2.22 -25.74
N GLU A 78 -37.39 2.52 -24.60
CA GLU A 78 -36.69 2.85 -23.37
C GLU A 78 -35.86 1.67 -22.86
N GLU A 79 -36.41 0.46 -22.83
CA GLU A 79 -35.69 -0.77 -22.46
C GLU A 79 -34.51 -1.04 -23.39
N LEU A 80 -34.70 -0.89 -24.70
CA LEU A 80 -33.64 -1.04 -25.69
C LEU A 80 -32.57 0.05 -25.52
N GLY A 81 -32.96 1.28 -25.20
CA GLY A 81 -32.05 2.37 -24.87
C GLY A 81 -31.17 2.04 -23.66
N GLN A 82 -31.77 1.53 -22.59
CA GLN A 82 -31.05 1.08 -21.39
C GLN A 82 -30.10 -0.08 -21.68
N LYS A 83 -30.55 -1.09 -22.44
CA LYS A 83 -29.70 -2.22 -22.86
C LYS A 83 -28.52 -1.76 -23.72
N ASN A 84 -28.74 -0.84 -24.64
CA ASN A 84 -27.68 -0.29 -25.49
C ASN A 84 -26.65 0.49 -24.67
N ALA A 85 -27.09 1.31 -23.72
CA ALA A 85 -26.19 1.97 -22.77
C ALA A 85 -25.36 0.96 -21.97
N ALA A 86 -25.99 -0.08 -21.43
CA ALA A 86 -25.29 -1.14 -20.71
C ALA A 86 -24.27 -1.89 -21.59
N TYR A 87 -24.62 -2.20 -22.84
CA TYR A 87 -23.69 -2.84 -23.78
C TYR A 87 -22.48 -1.95 -24.11
N LYS A 88 -22.67 -0.64 -24.27
CA LYS A 88 -21.56 0.31 -24.47
C LYS A 88 -20.60 0.30 -23.28
N THR A 89 -21.11 0.41 -22.06
CA THR A 89 -20.28 0.37 -20.85
C THR A 89 -19.53 -0.96 -20.73
N ASN A 90 -20.17 -2.08 -21.03
CA ASN A 90 -19.52 -3.40 -21.02
C ASN A 90 -18.42 -3.51 -22.09
N LEU A 91 -18.64 -2.94 -23.27
CA LEU A 91 -17.67 -2.95 -24.36
C LEU A 91 -16.43 -2.14 -23.98
N GLU A 92 -16.61 -0.93 -23.44
CA GLU A 92 -15.51 -0.09 -22.93
C GLU A 92 -14.72 -0.80 -21.81
N ALA A 93 -15.42 -1.48 -20.91
CA ALA A 93 -14.77 -2.27 -19.85
C ALA A 93 -13.97 -3.45 -20.41
N LEU A 94 -14.48 -4.14 -21.43
CA LEU A 94 -13.77 -5.24 -22.09
C LEU A 94 -12.55 -4.75 -22.87
N GLU A 95 -12.65 -3.63 -23.58
CA GLU A 95 -11.52 -3.00 -24.27
C GLU A 95 -10.43 -2.58 -23.28
N GLY A 96 -10.82 -2.01 -22.13
CA GLY A 96 -9.88 -1.69 -21.05
C GLY A 96 -9.15 -2.93 -20.52
N ARG A 97 -9.89 -4.03 -20.30
CA ARG A 97 -9.31 -5.32 -19.87
C ARG A 97 -8.39 -5.94 -20.93
N LEU A 98 -8.73 -5.81 -22.21
CA LEU A 98 -7.91 -6.29 -23.32
C LEU A 98 -6.58 -5.54 -23.35
N LYS A 99 -6.61 -4.20 -23.33
CA LYS A 99 -5.40 -3.36 -23.30
C LYS A 99 -4.50 -3.67 -22.10
N ALA A 100 -5.10 -3.85 -20.92
CA ALA A 100 -4.35 -4.23 -19.71
C ALA A 100 -3.69 -5.62 -19.84
N THR A 101 -4.38 -6.57 -20.49
CA THR A 101 -3.83 -7.91 -20.76
C THR A 101 -2.71 -7.86 -21.79
N GLU A 102 -2.84 -7.06 -22.85
CA GLU A 102 -1.82 -6.87 -23.87
C GLU A 102 -0.54 -6.23 -23.30
N GLU A 103 -0.67 -5.25 -22.39
CA GLU A 103 0.48 -4.67 -21.70
C GLU A 103 1.21 -5.71 -20.86
N LYS A 104 0.47 -6.48 -20.04
CA LYS A 104 1.04 -7.57 -19.25
C LYS A 104 1.74 -8.61 -20.13
N TYR A 105 1.15 -8.96 -21.27
CA TYR A 105 1.77 -9.88 -22.21
C TYR A 105 3.08 -9.32 -22.75
N ARG A 106 3.14 -8.03 -23.09
CA ARG A 106 4.37 -7.35 -23.54
C ARG A 106 5.45 -7.36 -22.47
N GLU A 107 5.09 -7.08 -21.21
CA GLU A 107 6.01 -7.14 -20.07
C GLU A 107 6.58 -8.55 -19.88
N VAL A 108 5.73 -9.57 -19.92
CA VAL A 108 6.14 -10.98 -19.80
C VAL A 108 7.08 -11.37 -20.94
N MET A 109 6.77 -10.99 -22.18
CA MET A 109 7.64 -11.28 -23.33
C MET A 109 9.01 -10.62 -23.19
N LYS A 110 9.07 -9.38 -22.68
CA LYS A 110 10.34 -8.70 -22.39
C LYS A 110 11.12 -9.42 -21.29
N ALA A 111 10.46 -9.87 -20.23
CA ALA A 111 11.08 -10.65 -19.17
C ALA A 111 11.63 -11.98 -19.68
N ILE A 112 10.89 -12.69 -20.54
CA ILE A 112 11.34 -13.93 -21.18
C ILE A 112 12.61 -13.66 -22.00
N GLN A 113 12.61 -12.60 -22.82
CA GLN A 113 13.76 -12.28 -23.65
C GLN A 113 15.01 -11.94 -22.82
N ASN A 114 14.85 -11.18 -21.73
CA ASN A 114 15.95 -10.90 -20.81
C ASN A 114 16.49 -12.18 -20.15
N SER A 115 15.60 -13.08 -19.72
CA SER A 115 16.01 -14.37 -19.13
C SER A 115 16.74 -15.24 -20.15
N VAL A 116 16.32 -15.25 -21.41
CA VAL A 116 17.03 -15.97 -22.49
C VAL A 116 18.43 -15.41 -22.67
N THR A 117 18.61 -14.09 -22.72
CA THR A 117 19.94 -13.48 -22.84
C THR A 117 20.85 -13.81 -21.66
N GLN A 118 20.32 -13.77 -20.43
CA GLN A 118 21.08 -14.14 -19.22
C GLN A 118 21.49 -15.61 -19.23
N LEU A 119 20.60 -16.51 -19.67
CA LEU A 119 20.92 -17.94 -19.78
C LEU A 119 22.01 -18.22 -20.82
N GLU A 120 22.04 -17.47 -21.93
CA GLU A 120 23.12 -17.60 -22.91
C GLU A 120 24.47 -17.11 -22.37
N GLU A 121 24.48 -16.02 -21.60
CA GLU A 121 25.68 -15.51 -20.94
C GLU A 121 26.22 -16.52 -19.93
N LEU A 122 25.36 -17.06 -19.05
CA LEU A 122 25.74 -18.08 -18.08
C LEU A 122 26.30 -19.34 -18.74
N ARG A 123 25.71 -19.79 -19.86
CA ARG A 123 26.24 -20.93 -20.63
C ARG A 123 27.64 -20.66 -21.19
N ARG A 124 27.91 -19.42 -21.64
CA ARG A 124 29.25 -19.04 -22.12
C ARG A 124 30.25 -19.00 -20.98
N GLU A 125 29.86 -18.50 -19.80
CA GLU A 125 30.70 -18.49 -18.60
C GLU A 125 31.03 -19.91 -18.13
N GLN A 126 30.02 -20.77 -18.01
CA GLN A 126 30.21 -22.17 -17.66
C GLN A 126 31.20 -22.86 -18.60
N ALA A 127 31.06 -22.66 -19.92
CA ALA A 127 31.98 -23.24 -20.90
C ALA A 127 33.42 -22.70 -20.77
N ARG A 128 33.61 -21.46 -20.30
CA ARG A 128 34.95 -20.90 -20.03
C ARG A 128 35.54 -21.49 -18.76
N GLU A 129 34.74 -21.60 -17.70
CA GLU A 129 35.17 -22.19 -16.43
C GLU A 129 35.53 -23.67 -16.57
N GLU A 130 34.74 -24.45 -17.30
CA GLU A 130 35.03 -25.85 -17.58
C GLU A 130 36.37 -26.02 -18.33
N LYS A 131 36.64 -25.15 -19.32
CA LYS A 131 37.94 -25.12 -20.02
C LYS A 131 39.08 -24.75 -19.09
N ALA A 132 38.90 -23.73 -18.24
CA ALA A 132 39.91 -23.30 -17.27
C ALA A 132 40.22 -24.41 -16.25
N LEU A 133 39.18 -25.10 -15.77
CA LEU A 133 39.31 -26.22 -14.86
C LEU A 133 40.04 -27.40 -15.50
N ALA A 134 39.72 -27.74 -16.76
CA ALA A 134 40.43 -28.78 -17.49
C ALA A 134 41.93 -28.44 -17.65
N ALA A 135 42.25 -27.20 -18.00
CA ALA A 135 43.64 -26.73 -18.11
C ALA A 135 44.36 -26.73 -16.76
N PHE A 136 43.68 -26.37 -15.67
CA PHE A 136 44.22 -26.44 -14.32
C PHE A 136 44.52 -27.88 -13.91
N LYS A 137 43.57 -28.82 -14.11
CA LYS A 137 43.78 -30.25 -13.82
C LYS A 137 44.99 -30.81 -14.58
N LYS A 138 45.14 -30.46 -15.85
CA LYS A 138 46.29 -30.89 -16.66
C LYS A 138 47.61 -30.39 -16.04
N ARG A 139 47.70 -29.10 -15.72
CA ARG A 139 48.88 -28.51 -15.07
C ARG A 139 49.19 -29.15 -13.72
N ALA A 140 48.16 -29.44 -12.92
CA ALA A 140 48.35 -30.08 -11.62
C ALA A 140 48.92 -31.51 -11.75
N ILE A 141 48.53 -32.25 -12.79
CA ILE A 141 49.08 -33.58 -13.08
C ILE A 141 50.54 -33.46 -13.51
N GLU A 142 50.84 -32.58 -14.48
CA GLU A 142 52.22 -32.33 -14.95
C GLU A 142 53.16 -31.89 -13.82
N GLU A 143 52.68 -31.01 -12.93
CA GLU A 143 53.41 -30.55 -11.76
C GLU A 143 53.71 -31.69 -10.79
N LYS A 144 52.71 -32.55 -10.53
CA LYS A 144 52.87 -33.70 -9.64
C LYS A 144 53.92 -34.66 -10.20
N GLU A 145 53.84 -34.98 -11.48
CA GLU A 145 54.81 -35.85 -12.15
C GLU A 145 56.23 -35.27 -12.04
N ARG A 146 56.40 -33.96 -12.27
CA ARG A 146 57.70 -33.30 -12.10
C ARG A 146 58.23 -33.41 -10.66
N ILE A 147 57.39 -33.18 -9.65
CA ILE A 147 57.79 -33.30 -8.25
C ILE A 147 58.19 -34.75 -7.92
N ASP A 148 57.43 -35.73 -8.41
CA ASP A 148 57.73 -37.14 -8.19
C ASP A 148 59.09 -37.53 -8.84
N GLU A 149 59.40 -37.00 -10.03
CA GLU A 149 60.70 -37.15 -10.71
C GLU A 149 61.85 -36.48 -9.94
N GLU A 150 61.68 -35.22 -9.52
CA GLU A 150 62.67 -34.48 -8.73
C GLU A 150 62.96 -35.22 -7.41
N LEU A 151 61.93 -35.72 -6.72
CA LEU A 151 62.08 -36.51 -5.51
C LEU A 151 62.86 -37.81 -5.76
N ALA A 152 62.60 -38.50 -6.86
CA ALA A 152 63.35 -39.70 -7.23
C ALA A 152 64.83 -39.40 -7.49
N GLU A 153 65.13 -38.28 -8.18
CA GLU A 153 66.50 -37.84 -8.43
C GLU A 153 67.23 -37.50 -7.12
N TYR A 154 66.58 -36.80 -6.19
CA TYR A 154 67.15 -36.50 -4.87
C TYR A 154 67.40 -37.77 -4.05
N ARG A 155 66.51 -38.76 -4.10
CA ARG A 155 66.72 -40.06 -3.43
C ARG A 155 67.97 -40.75 -3.96
N GLN A 156 68.16 -40.77 -5.27
CA GLN A 156 69.33 -41.38 -5.90
C GLN A 156 70.63 -40.62 -5.56
N LYS A 157 70.62 -39.29 -5.60
CA LYS A 157 71.79 -38.46 -5.25
C LYS A 157 72.22 -38.61 -3.80
N ALA A 158 71.25 -38.81 -2.91
CA ALA A 158 71.52 -38.92 -1.48
C ALA A 158 71.85 -40.37 -1.05
N ASP A 159 71.80 -41.35 -1.96
CA ASP A 159 71.95 -42.79 -1.68
C ASP A 159 71.05 -43.26 -0.53
N VAL A 160 69.85 -42.66 -0.41
CA VAL A 160 68.93 -42.94 0.69
C VAL A 160 67.86 -43.91 0.20
N THR A 161 67.76 -45.05 0.88
CA THR A 161 66.76 -46.07 0.62
C THR A 161 65.38 -45.66 1.16
N GLU A 162 64.32 -46.22 0.58
CA GLU A 162 62.95 -46.00 1.06
C GLU A 162 62.76 -46.46 2.51
N ALA A 163 63.50 -47.49 2.93
CA ALA A 163 63.57 -47.95 4.30
C ALA A 163 64.18 -46.89 5.24
N GLU A 164 65.26 -46.22 4.85
CA GLU A 164 65.89 -45.15 5.64
C GLU A 164 64.99 -43.91 5.74
N ILE A 165 64.27 -43.54 4.67
CA ILE A 165 63.27 -42.46 4.72
C ILE A 165 62.14 -42.83 5.68
N THR A 166 61.69 -44.08 5.65
CA THR A 166 60.63 -44.57 6.54
C THR A 166 61.09 -44.56 8.00
N VAL A 167 62.32 -45.03 8.28
CA VAL A 167 62.91 -45.04 9.61
C VAL A 167 63.15 -43.62 10.12
N ALA A 168 63.66 -42.72 9.28
CA ALA A 168 63.82 -41.30 9.61
C ALA A 168 62.46 -40.62 9.86
N GLY A 169 61.45 -40.98 9.07
CA GLY A 169 60.07 -40.54 9.25
C GLY A 169 59.46 -41.02 10.57
N GLN A 170 59.68 -42.28 10.94
CA GLN A 170 59.27 -42.86 12.23
C GLN A 170 60.01 -42.21 13.40
N ALA A 171 61.32 -42.01 13.28
CA ALA A 171 62.12 -41.32 14.29
C ALA A 171 61.65 -39.88 14.47
N LYS A 172 61.39 -39.15 13.38
CA LYS A 172 60.80 -37.81 13.42
C LYS A 172 59.42 -37.82 14.07
N ALA A 173 58.56 -38.78 13.72
CA ALA A 173 57.23 -38.90 14.29
C ALA A 173 57.28 -39.15 15.81
N GLU A 174 58.17 -40.02 16.29
CA GLU A 174 58.31 -40.28 17.74
C GLU A 174 58.93 -39.10 18.50
N VAL A 175 59.94 -38.43 17.93
CA VAL A 175 60.51 -37.21 18.52
C VAL A 175 59.44 -36.11 18.64
N THR A 176 58.62 -35.95 17.59
CA THR A 176 57.51 -34.97 17.56
C THR A 176 56.40 -35.33 18.54
N LYS A 177 56.04 -36.63 18.64
CA LYS A 177 55.02 -37.13 19.58
C LYS A 177 55.41 -36.85 21.03
N HIS A 178 56.71 -36.87 21.34
CA HIS A 178 57.24 -36.51 22.65
C HIS A 178 57.49 -35.00 22.85
N GLY A 179 57.05 -34.16 21.89
CA GLY A 179 57.05 -32.71 22.01
C GLY A 179 58.41 -32.05 21.71
N PHE A 180 59.32 -32.77 21.05
CA PHE A 180 60.63 -32.25 20.66
C PHE A 180 60.68 -32.02 19.15
N THR A 181 61.47 -31.04 18.71
CA THR A 181 61.86 -30.93 17.30
C THR A 181 62.99 -31.90 17.00
N LEU A 182 63.06 -32.38 15.75
CA LEU A 182 64.11 -33.30 15.33
C LEU A 182 65.50 -32.66 15.48
N GLU A 183 65.63 -31.38 15.15
CA GLU A 183 66.87 -30.60 15.32
C GLU A 183 67.32 -30.57 16.78
N LEU A 184 66.43 -30.22 17.71
CA LEU A 184 66.75 -30.19 19.13
C LEU A 184 67.18 -31.56 19.65
N ALA A 185 66.49 -32.63 19.25
CA ALA A 185 66.86 -33.99 19.67
C ALA A 185 68.24 -34.41 19.14
N LEU A 186 68.59 -34.01 17.91
CA LEU A 186 69.89 -34.28 17.31
C LEU A 186 71.01 -33.46 17.96
N ASP A 187 70.76 -32.17 18.23
CA ASP A 187 71.71 -31.29 18.91
C ASP A 187 72.04 -31.80 20.32
N MET A 188 71.00 -32.19 21.08
CA MET A 188 71.19 -32.80 22.40
C MET A 188 71.94 -34.13 22.30
N ALA A 189 71.62 -34.98 21.30
CA ALA A 189 72.34 -36.24 21.10
C ALA A 189 73.83 -36.02 20.77
N ALA A 190 74.14 -35.00 19.97
CA ALA A 190 75.51 -34.61 19.66
C ALA A 190 76.26 -34.08 20.88
N GLU A 191 75.62 -33.25 21.71
CA GLU A 191 76.21 -32.68 22.94
C GLU A 191 76.64 -33.76 23.94
N PHE A 192 75.87 -34.85 24.05
CA PHE A 192 76.17 -35.93 25.00
C PHE A 192 77.02 -37.06 24.41
N ALA A 193 77.31 -37.07 23.10
CA ALA A 193 77.95 -38.19 22.40
C ALA A 193 79.36 -38.57 22.93
N SER A 194 80.11 -37.61 23.50
CA SER A 194 81.45 -37.84 24.03
C SER A 194 81.48 -38.42 25.46
N TYR A 195 80.32 -38.57 26.11
CA TYR A 195 80.26 -39.11 27.47
C TYR A 195 80.07 -40.63 27.46
N SER A 196 80.79 -41.34 28.34
CA SER A 196 80.63 -42.79 28.52
C SER A 196 79.22 -43.20 28.97
N ASN A 197 78.46 -42.27 29.55
CA ASN A 197 77.05 -42.41 29.92
C ASN A 197 76.11 -41.48 29.11
N ALA A 198 76.42 -41.25 27.83
CA ALA A 198 75.69 -40.37 26.91
C ALA A 198 74.17 -40.59 26.95
N ARG A 199 73.73 -41.86 26.92
CA ARG A 199 72.31 -42.23 26.88
C ARG A 199 71.54 -41.78 28.12
N GLU A 200 72.12 -41.97 29.31
CA GLU A 200 71.50 -41.60 30.58
C GLU A 200 71.45 -40.08 30.75
N ARG A 201 72.50 -39.37 30.32
CA ARG A 201 72.54 -37.90 30.35
C ARG A 201 71.54 -37.28 29.37
N LEU A 202 71.45 -37.82 28.15
CA LEU A 202 70.46 -37.40 27.15
C LEU A 202 69.03 -37.63 27.65
N ALA A 203 68.75 -38.80 28.24
CA ALA A 203 67.44 -39.10 28.80
C ALA A 203 67.03 -38.14 29.93
N GLU A 204 67.96 -37.80 30.82
CA GLU A 204 67.70 -36.85 31.92
C GLU A 204 67.51 -35.42 31.40
N ALA A 205 68.28 -35.02 30.39
CA ALA A 205 68.15 -33.72 29.73
C ALA A 205 66.80 -33.59 29.00
N LEU A 206 66.40 -34.59 28.22
CA LEU A 206 65.09 -34.64 27.55
C LEU A 206 63.95 -34.64 28.57
N LYS A 207 64.09 -35.35 29.71
CA LYS A 207 63.09 -35.34 30.78
C LYS A 207 62.94 -33.95 31.43
N LYS A 208 64.04 -33.23 31.63
CA LYS A 208 64.00 -31.85 32.14
C LYS A 208 63.39 -30.89 31.12
N TYR A 209 63.78 -31.01 29.86
CA TYR A 209 63.29 -30.15 28.79
C TYR A 209 61.79 -30.39 28.53
N GLY A 210 61.35 -31.65 28.50
CA GLY A 210 59.93 -32.01 28.39
C GLY A 210 59.09 -31.48 29.55
N LYS A 211 59.61 -31.48 30.80
CA LYS A 211 58.94 -30.81 31.93
C LYS A 211 58.81 -29.31 31.71
N LEU A 212 59.85 -28.67 31.19
CA LEU A 212 59.85 -27.24 30.89
C LEU A 212 58.83 -26.90 29.78
N THR A 213 58.80 -27.68 28.70
CA THR A 213 57.83 -27.54 27.61
C THR A 213 56.41 -27.70 28.10
N SER A 214 56.13 -28.69 28.95
CA SER A 214 54.81 -28.86 29.56
C SER A 214 54.41 -27.67 30.45
N CYS A 215 55.36 -27.10 31.20
CA CYS A 215 55.11 -25.88 31.98
C CYS A 215 54.81 -24.68 31.07
N ILE A 216 55.55 -24.52 29.96
CA ILE A 216 55.32 -23.44 28.99
C ILE A 216 53.94 -23.60 28.35
N ALA A 217 53.56 -24.80 27.90
CA ALA A 217 52.25 -25.06 27.31
C ALA A 217 51.10 -24.81 28.30
N ALA A 218 51.28 -25.16 29.58
CA ALA A 218 50.32 -24.85 30.63
C ALA A 218 50.17 -23.32 30.81
N LEU A 219 51.29 -22.59 30.85
CA LEU A 219 51.28 -21.12 30.94
C LEU A 219 50.65 -20.46 29.72
N GLU A 220 50.91 -20.96 28.50
CA GLU A 220 50.27 -20.47 27.27
C GLU A 220 48.75 -20.69 27.30
N THR A 221 48.31 -21.84 27.84
CA THR A 221 46.89 -22.14 28.03
C THR A 221 46.28 -21.17 29.04
N ASP A 222 46.93 -20.94 30.17
CA ASP A 222 46.46 -19.98 31.18
C ASP A 222 46.40 -18.56 30.61
N ILE A 223 47.41 -18.12 29.85
CA ILE A 223 47.42 -16.81 29.18
C ILE A 223 46.23 -16.69 28.21
N LYS A 224 45.97 -17.73 27.42
CA LYS A 224 44.84 -17.75 26.50
C LYS A 224 43.50 -17.65 27.24
N THR A 225 43.34 -18.42 28.31
CA THR A 225 42.14 -18.44 29.14
C THR A 225 41.91 -17.07 29.81
N LEU A 226 42.97 -16.46 30.34
CA LEU A 226 42.93 -15.11 30.90
C LEU A 226 42.59 -14.05 29.84
N GLY A 227 43.10 -14.19 28.62
CA GLY A 227 42.78 -13.30 27.51
C GLY A 227 41.32 -13.42 27.05
N GLU A 228 40.76 -14.63 27.05
CA GLU A 228 39.33 -14.87 26.80
C GLU A 228 38.46 -14.24 27.91
N ASN A 229 38.81 -14.46 29.18
CA ASN A 229 38.10 -13.83 30.31
C ASN A 229 38.17 -12.30 30.27
N ARG A 230 39.33 -11.73 29.91
CA ARG A 230 39.48 -10.28 29.77
C ARG A 230 38.54 -9.71 28.70
N ARG A 231 38.50 -10.34 27.51
CA ARG A 231 37.58 -9.95 26.43
C ARG A 231 36.12 -10.05 26.87
N HIS A 232 35.75 -11.14 27.55
CA HIS A 232 34.39 -11.30 28.08
C HIS A 232 34.03 -10.19 29.07
N MET A 233 34.95 -9.79 29.96
CA MET A 233 34.72 -8.68 30.88
C MET A 233 34.67 -7.32 30.16
N GLU A 234 35.49 -7.11 29.14
CA GLU A 234 35.44 -5.90 28.28
C GLU A 234 34.08 -5.79 27.58
N ASP A 235 33.54 -6.90 27.06
CA ASP A 235 32.21 -6.95 26.44
C ASP A 235 31.10 -6.63 27.46
N ILE A 236 31.16 -7.21 28.67
CA ILE A 236 30.21 -6.90 29.75
C ILE A 236 30.28 -5.41 30.11
N LEU A 237 31.48 -4.85 30.26
CA LEU A 237 31.66 -3.43 30.57
C LEU A 237 31.06 -2.55 29.48
N SER A 238 31.34 -2.85 28.20
CA SER A 238 30.76 -2.11 27.08
C SER A 238 29.23 -2.19 27.07
N HIS A 239 28.65 -3.35 27.40
CA HIS A 239 27.22 -3.51 27.47
C HIS A 239 26.61 -2.68 28.62
N LEU A 240 27.21 -2.73 29.80
CA LEU A 240 26.77 -1.94 30.97
C LEU A 240 26.90 -0.43 30.73
N GLU A 241 27.95 0.02 30.03
CA GLU A 241 28.10 1.41 29.61
C GLU A 241 26.99 1.85 28.66
N GLN A 242 26.62 0.98 27.71
CA GLN A 242 25.50 1.22 26.80
C GLN A 242 24.16 1.29 27.55
N GLU A 243 23.89 0.35 28.45
CA GLU A 243 22.68 0.36 29.29
C GLU A 243 22.61 1.62 30.14
N ARG A 244 23.73 2.03 30.74
CA ARG A 244 23.82 3.28 31.51
C ARG A 244 23.46 4.48 30.63
N ALA A 245 24.03 4.58 29.43
CA ALA A 245 23.73 5.68 28.51
C ALA A 245 22.25 5.71 28.08
N GLN A 246 21.65 4.53 27.84
CA GLN A 246 20.23 4.41 27.53
C GLN A 246 19.34 4.86 28.69
N HIS A 247 19.66 4.42 29.92
CA HIS A 247 18.92 4.85 31.11
C HIS A 247 19.06 6.34 31.36
N GLU A 248 20.23 6.93 31.14
CA GLU A 248 20.47 8.37 31.29
C GLU A 248 19.69 9.19 30.26
N ALA A 249 19.61 8.71 29.01
CA ALA A 249 18.76 9.30 27.98
C ALA A 249 17.26 9.20 28.33
N PHE A 250 16.80 8.04 28.79
CA PHE A 250 15.42 7.83 29.20
C PHE A 250 15.03 8.70 30.40
N LEU A 251 15.90 8.82 31.41
CA LEU A 251 15.69 9.72 32.54
C LEU A 251 15.61 11.18 32.10
N SER A 252 16.42 11.58 31.12
CA SER A 252 16.38 12.94 30.57
C SER A 252 15.04 13.20 29.85
N GLN A 253 14.54 12.23 29.08
CA GLN A 253 13.23 12.30 28.44
C GLN A 253 12.09 12.38 29.48
N LEU A 254 12.12 11.55 30.52
CA LEU A 254 11.10 11.61 31.57
C LEU A 254 11.10 12.97 32.29
N LYS A 255 12.28 13.55 32.52
CA LYS A 255 12.39 14.90 33.09
C LYS A 255 11.75 15.96 32.21
N THR A 256 11.93 15.90 30.88
CA THR A 256 11.29 16.83 29.96
C THR A 256 9.78 16.64 29.93
N GLU A 257 9.28 15.40 29.90
CA GLU A 257 7.83 15.13 29.94
C GLU A 257 7.19 15.59 31.25
N ILE A 258 7.88 15.43 32.38
CA ILE A 258 7.41 15.95 33.67
C ILE A 258 7.35 17.48 33.64
N ALA A 259 8.35 18.15 33.06
CA ALA A 259 8.34 19.60 32.92
C ALA A 259 7.17 20.08 32.05
N GLU A 260 6.95 19.47 30.88
CA GLU A 260 5.82 19.77 29.99
C GLU A 260 4.46 19.55 30.66
N LYS A 261 4.30 18.42 31.35
CA LYS A 261 3.07 18.15 32.13
C LYS A 261 2.91 19.16 33.27
N GLY A 262 4.00 19.57 33.90
CA GLY A 262 4.01 20.65 34.89
C GLY A 262 3.50 21.96 34.31
N GLU A 263 3.91 22.32 33.09
CA GLU A 263 3.41 23.49 32.39
C GLU A 263 1.91 23.39 32.06
N LEU A 264 1.43 22.22 31.64
CA LEU A 264 0.02 21.95 31.38
C LEU A 264 -0.82 22.03 32.66
N VAL A 265 -0.35 21.48 33.77
CA VAL A 265 -1.02 21.61 35.07
C VAL A 265 -1.02 23.06 35.53
N GLY A 266 0.09 23.78 35.35
CA GLY A 266 0.17 25.22 35.63
C GLY A 266 -0.77 26.04 34.75
N PHE A 267 -0.90 25.72 33.47
CA PHE A 267 -1.89 26.29 32.57
C PHE A 267 -3.31 26.00 33.06
N TYR A 268 -3.63 24.74 33.34
CA TYR A 268 -4.94 24.35 33.86
C TYR A 268 -5.29 25.13 35.13
N HIS A 269 -4.40 25.21 36.12
CA HIS A 269 -4.64 25.98 37.34
C HIS A 269 -4.78 27.48 37.10
N ARG A 270 -4.03 28.06 36.15
CA ARG A 270 -4.21 29.47 35.76
C ARG A 270 -5.58 29.73 35.17
N TYR A 271 -6.14 28.82 34.38
CA TYR A 271 -7.37 29.05 33.62
C TYR A 271 -8.59 28.28 34.14
N VAL A 272 -8.47 27.52 35.24
CA VAL A 272 -9.57 26.72 35.82
C VAL A 272 -10.76 27.57 36.25
N HIS A 273 -10.53 28.82 36.67
CA HIS A 273 -11.61 29.75 37.03
C HIS A 273 -12.37 30.26 35.80
N LEU A 274 -11.78 30.14 34.61
CA LEU A 274 -12.41 30.40 33.31
C LEU A 274 -12.96 29.12 32.68
N ARG A 275 -13.00 28.00 33.39
CA ARG A 275 -13.47 26.71 32.88
C ARG A 275 -14.86 26.81 32.26
N SER A 276 -15.81 27.47 32.90
CA SER A 276 -17.16 27.66 32.33
C SER A 276 -17.14 28.46 31.03
N LEU A 277 -16.22 29.43 30.90
CA LEU A 277 -16.02 30.18 29.67
C LEU A 277 -15.36 29.29 28.60
N ILE A 278 -14.32 28.55 28.93
CA ILE A 278 -13.61 27.65 28.01
C ILE A 278 -14.52 26.50 27.55
N GLU A 279 -15.33 25.92 28.42
CA GLU A 279 -16.36 24.92 28.10
C GLU A 279 -17.46 25.54 27.22
N TYR A 280 -17.86 26.78 27.47
CA TYR A 280 -18.81 27.53 26.63
C TYR A 280 -18.23 27.84 25.23
N LEU A 281 -16.94 28.18 25.13
CA LEU A 281 -16.24 28.38 23.87
C LEU A 281 -16.00 27.05 23.13
N GLY A 282 -15.63 25.98 23.84
CA GLY A 282 -15.40 24.65 23.29
C GLY A 282 -16.66 23.91 22.87
N GLY A 283 -17.82 24.24 23.45
CA GLY A 283 -19.13 23.78 22.99
C GLY A 283 -19.65 24.54 21.76
N SER A 284 -18.96 25.59 21.35
CA SER A 284 -19.36 26.43 20.21
C SER A 284 -18.57 26.04 18.96
N ASN A 285 -19.19 25.28 18.06
CA ASN A 285 -18.54 24.85 16.82
C ASN A 285 -18.41 25.96 15.77
N HIS A 286 -18.89 27.18 16.04
CA HIS A 286 -19.01 28.23 15.03
C HIS A 286 -18.60 29.62 15.51
N LEU A 287 -17.74 30.27 14.73
CA LEU A 287 -17.29 31.64 14.89
C LEU A 287 -17.88 32.53 13.80
N THR A 288 -18.22 33.78 14.12
CA THR A 288 -18.56 34.78 13.10
C THR A 288 -17.79 36.08 13.33
N PHE A 289 -17.25 36.65 12.26
CA PHE A 289 -16.55 37.94 12.29
C PHE A 289 -17.50 39.09 12.02
N HIS A 290 -17.42 40.13 12.85
CA HIS A 290 -18.22 41.34 12.71
C HIS A 290 -17.35 42.58 12.89
N HIS A 291 -17.81 43.68 12.32
CA HIS A 291 -17.27 44.99 12.62
C HIS A 291 -18.42 45.95 12.93
N CYS A 292 -18.13 46.94 13.77
CA CYS A 292 -19.07 48.03 14.01
C CYS A 292 -18.94 49.07 12.89
N VAL A 293 -20.05 49.37 12.22
CA VAL A 293 -20.08 50.38 11.14
C VAL A 293 -19.82 51.79 11.69
N TRP A 294 -20.11 52.02 12.98
CA TRP A 294 -19.96 53.35 13.59
C TRP A 294 -18.56 53.63 14.11
N CYS A 295 -17.97 52.73 14.92
CA CYS A 295 -16.65 52.95 15.52
C CYS A 295 -15.53 52.14 14.86
N GLY A 296 -15.83 51.34 13.84
CA GLY A 296 -14.85 50.51 13.13
C GLY A 296 -14.30 49.34 13.95
N ALA A 297 -14.75 49.14 15.20
CA ALA A 297 -14.25 48.08 16.06
C ALA A 297 -14.54 46.71 15.46
N LEU A 298 -13.48 45.91 15.28
CA LEU A 298 -13.54 44.53 14.85
C LEU A 298 -13.73 43.62 16.07
N PHE A 299 -14.64 42.67 15.98
CA PHE A 299 -14.84 41.69 17.03
C PHE A 299 -15.46 40.41 16.47
N TRP A 300 -15.22 39.31 17.16
CA TRP A 300 -15.82 38.03 16.81
C TRP A 300 -16.89 37.66 17.83
N VAL A 301 -17.93 36.98 17.33
CA VAL A 301 -18.98 36.42 18.17
C VAL A 301 -18.90 34.92 18.03
N ILE A 302 -18.65 34.27 19.16
CA ILE A 302 -18.70 32.81 19.29
C ILE A 302 -20.16 32.46 19.55
N ARG A 303 -20.75 31.60 18.71
CA ARG A 303 -22.18 31.25 18.79
C ARG A 303 -22.36 29.84 19.37
N PRO A 304 -22.87 29.72 20.61
CA PRO A 304 -23.38 28.46 21.11
C PRO A 304 -24.83 28.32 20.64
N GLY A 305 -25.04 27.46 19.63
CA GLY A 305 -26.38 27.11 19.15
C GLY A 305 -27.09 28.18 18.28
N ASN A 306 -28.40 28.02 18.11
CA ASN A 306 -29.25 28.84 17.23
C ASN A 306 -29.72 30.14 17.92
N VAL A 307 -28.78 31.03 18.25
CA VAL A 307 -29.14 32.38 18.71
C VAL A 307 -29.52 33.25 17.48
N PRO A 308 -30.67 33.95 17.50
CA PRO A 308 -31.10 34.81 16.40
C PRO A 308 -30.06 35.87 16.02
N ARG A 309 -29.88 36.12 14.71
CA ARG A 309 -28.93 37.11 14.17
C ARG A 309 -29.16 38.55 14.67
N SER A 310 -30.29 38.83 15.31
CA SER A 310 -30.78 40.19 15.63
C SER A 310 -30.25 40.81 16.93
N ILE A 311 -29.31 40.17 17.63
CA ILE A 311 -28.86 40.64 18.97
C ILE A 311 -27.32 40.80 19.05
N CYS A 312 -26.65 41.14 17.95
CA CYS A 312 -25.23 41.50 18.02
C CYS A 312 -25.11 43.02 18.22
N ARG A 313 -24.66 43.45 19.41
CA ARG A 313 -24.27 44.84 19.69
C ARG A 313 -22.76 44.93 19.68
N CYS A 314 -22.21 46.06 19.24
CA CYS A 314 -20.79 46.31 19.33
C CYS A 314 -20.37 46.31 20.81
N PRO A 315 -19.39 45.51 21.23
CA PRO A 315 -18.95 45.48 22.62
C PRO A 315 -18.29 46.80 23.07
N TRP A 316 -17.86 47.64 22.13
CA TRP A 316 -17.18 48.90 22.41
C TRP A 316 -18.12 50.10 22.57
N CYS A 317 -19.12 50.23 21.70
CA CYS A 317 -20.07 51.36 21.73
C CYS A 317 -21.51 50.96 22.07
N ASN A 318 -21.78 49.67 22.25
CA ASN A 318 -23.08 49.07 22.57
C ASN A 318 -24.20 49.34 21.54
N LEU A 319 -23.86 49.81 20.34
CA LEU A 319 -24.80 50.03 19.24
C LEU A 319 -25.05 48.73 18.46
N ALA A 320 -26.27 48.56 17.94
CA ALA A 320 -26.69 47.37 17.20
C ALA A 320 -26.30 47.38 15.70
N PHE A 321 -25.66 48.45 15.22
CA PHE A 321 -25.21 48.58 13.83
C PHE A 321 -23.87 47.85 13.63
N VAL A 322 -23.96 46.53 13.48
CA VAL A 322 -22.81 45.64 13.26
C VAL A 322 -23.03 44.82 12.00
N GLU A 323 -21.99 44.69 11.20
CA GLU A 323 -22.03 43.97 9.92
C GLU A 323 -20.95 42.89 9.87
N ALA A 324 -21.17 41.86 9.05
CA ALA A 324 -20.17 40.85 8.79
C ALA A 324 -18.91 41.49 8.18
N ASP A 325 -17.75 41.22 8.78
CA ASP A 325 -16.49 41.78 8.29
C ASP A 325 -16.03 41.04 7.02
N LYS A 326 -16.25 41.67 5.86
CA LYS A 326 -15.91 41.11 4.55
C LYS A 326 -14.43 40.80 4.41
N ASN A 327 -13.55 41.60 5.02
CA ASN A 327 -12.11 41.41 4.92
C ASN A 327 -11.65 40.21 5.74
N ALA A 328 -12.18 40.07 6.96
CA ALA A 328 -11.90 38.91 7.80
C ALA A 328 -12.40 37.59 7.15
N TYR A 329 -13.57 37.61 6.52
CA TYR A 329 -14.10 36.44 5.78
C TYR A 329 -13.32 36.14 4.50
N ALA A 330 -12.89 37.16 3.76
CA ALA A 330 -12.03 36.98 2.59
C ALA A 330 -10.68 36.36 2.97
N ALA A 331 -10.10 36.75 4.11
CA ALA A 331 -8.83 36.21 4.60
C ALA A 331 -8.88 34.72 4.91
N VAL A 332 -10.06 34.17 5.25
CA VAL A 332 -10.27 32.74 5.50
C VAL A 332 -10.99 32.02 4.35
N ALA A 333 -11.06 32.66 3.16
CA ALA A 333 -11.67 32.13 1.95
C ALA A 333 -13.12 31.63 2.14
N GLN A 334 -13.92 32.35 2.94
CA GLN A 334 -15.32 32.00 3.20
C GLN A 334 -16.27 33.14 2.83
N PRO A 335 -17.52 32.84 2.43
CA PRO A 335 -18.50 33.88 2.14
C PRO A 335 -18.85 34.67 3.41
N SER A 336 -19.01 35.99 3.27
CA SER A 336 -19.29 36.86 4.41
C SER A 336 -20.58 36.48 5.14
N GLY A 337 -20.49 36.34 6.46
CA GLY A 337 -21.63 35.98 7.32
C GLY A 337 -21.92 34.48 7.43
N VAL A 338 -21.13 33.63 6.78
CA VAL A 338 -21.16 32.17 6.98
C VAL A 338 -20.47 31.83 8.31
N PRO A 339 -21.11 31.10 9.22
CA PRO A 339 -20.44 30.68 10.44
C PRO A 339 -19.24 29.78 10.13
N LEU A 340 -18.07 30.16 10.62
CA LEU A 340 -16.83 29.42 10.45
C LEU A 340 -16.78 28.28 11.45
N LYS A 341 -16.69 27.06 10.93
CA LYS A 341 -16.54 25.89 11.80
C LYS A 341 -15.17 25.91 12.44
N LEU A 342 -15.12 25.99 13.77
CA LEU A 342 -13.88 25.80 14.52
C LEU A 342 -13.57 24.30 14.45
N LEU A 343 -12.40 23.94 13.92
CA LEU A 343 -11.94 22.55 13.93
C LEU A 343 -11.74 22.10 15.39
N PRO A 344 -12.08 20.84 15.73
CA PRO A 344 -11.91 20.32 17.08
C PRO A 344 -10.45 20.33 17.54
#